data_AF-A0A7Y8U3S6-F1
#
_entry.id   AF-A0A7Y8U3S6-F1
#
_cell.length_a   1.000
_cell.length_b   1.000
_cell.length_c   1.000
_cell.angle_alpha   90.00
_cell.angle_beta   90.00
_cell.angle_gamma   90.00
#
_symmetry.space_group_name_H-M   'P 1'
#
loop_
_entity.id
_entity.type
_entity.pdbx_description
1 polymer ?
#
loop_
_entity_poly.entity_id
_entity_poly.type
_entity_poly.pdbx_seq_one_letter_code
_entity_poly.pdbx_strand_id
1 'polypeptide(L)'
;MAKKKLVEKVEEQQPQTAPPSKPKLDLKAIALGSLVGQIRDQVVEFFHDGAVESVDVRIKQLSFATTEPLYTRLNKGEDVVAEWIALALVDENGENYLVKEQVQQNFTQSLASAVFNAVTGLDAALKLAQGKMASQQKTNSGVS
;
A
#
# COMPACT_ATOMS: atom_id res chain seq x y z
N MET A 1 4.69 -23.84 -62.27
CA MET A 1 4.11 -23.84 -60.89
C MET A 1 5.29 -23.77 -59.92
N ALA A 2 5.38 -22.95 -58.88
CA ALA A 2 4.44 -22.12 -58.16
C ALA A 2 5.15 -20.87 -57.62
N LYS A 3 4.43 -19.75 -57.56
CA LYS A 3 4.86 -18.48 -56.95
C LYS A 3 4.77 -18.62 -55.42
N LYS A 4 5.87 -18.40 -54.69
CA LYS A 4 5.80 -18.23 -53.22
C LYS A 4 5.60 -16.75 -52.91
N LYS A 5 4.45 -16.48 -52.31
CA LYS A 5 3.89 -15.19 -51.92
C LYS A 5 4.59 -14.74 -50.63
N LEU A 6 5.25 -13.57 -50.67
CA LEU A 6 5.71 -12.85 -49.49
C LEU A 6 4.47 -12.28 -48.80
N VAL A 7 4.19 -12.70 -47.57
CA VAL A 7 3.13 -12.13 -46.74
C VAL A 7 3.82 -11.28 -45.68
N GLU A 8 3.78 -9.98 -45.92
CA GLU A 8 4.15 -8.93 -44.97
C GLU A 8 3.11 -8.93 -43.85
N LYS A 9 3.54 -9.24 -42.63
CA LYS A 9 2.69 -9.21 -41.44
C LYS A 9 2.81 -7.79 -40.87
N VAL A 10 1.84 -6.93 -41.20
CA VAL A 10 1.67 -5.63 -40.57
C VAL A 10 1.18 -5.90 -39.15
N GLU A 11 2.03 -5.64 -38.18
CA GLU A 11 1.67 -5.66 -36.76
C GLU A 11 0.89 -4.37 -36.47
N GLU A 12 -0.43 -4.50 -36.38
CA GLU A 12 -1.34 -3.45 -35.92
C GLU A 12 -0.96 -3.08 -34.48
N GLN A 13 -0.23 -1.99 -34.32
CA GLN A 13 -0.03 -1.35 -33.02
C GLN A 13 -1.37 -0.77 -32.56
N GLN A 14 -2.05 -1.49 -31.67
CA GLN A 14 -3.19 -0.94 -30.94
C GLN A 14 -2.74 0.34 -30.21
N PRO A 15 -3.47 1.46 -30.36
CA PRO A 15 -3.15 2.68 -29.63
C PRO A 15 -3.27 2.39 -28.13
N GLN A 16 -2.16 2.56 -27.42
CA GLN A 16 -2.11 2.51 -25.96
C GLN A 16 -2.99 3.64 -25.42
N THR A 17 -4.25 3.36 -25.14
CA THR A 17 -5.10 4.28 -24.37
C THR A 17 -4.51 4.37 -22.97
N ALA A 18 -3.95 5.54 -22.64
CA ALA A 18 -3.47 5.83 -21.30
C ALA A 18 -4.56 5.47 -20.28
N PRO A 19 -4.22 4.82 -19.14
CA PRO A 19 -5.20 4.50 -18.12
C PRO A 19 -5.92 5.76 -17.67
N PRO A 20 -7.24 5.70 -17.39
CA PRO A 20 -8.01 6.87 -17.00
C PRO A 20 -7.37 7.56 -15.80
N SER A 21 -7.09 8.86 -15.93
CA SER A 21 -6.53 9.65 -14.83
C SER A 21 -7.52 9.63 -13.67
N LYS A 22 -7.09 9.15 -12.51
CA LYS A 22 -7.91 9.19 -11.28
C LYS A 22 -8.40 10.63 -11.06
N PRO A 23 -9.68 10.85 -10.69
CA PRO A 23 -10.19 12.18 -10.40
C PRO A 23 -9.32 12.85 -9.34
N LYS A 24 -9.01 14.13 -9.55
CA LYS A 24 -8.31 14.93 -8.55
C LYS A 24 -9.20 15.04 -7.31
N LEU A 25 -8.64 14.81 -6.13
CA LEU A 25 -9.36 14.97 -4.87
C LEU A 25 -9.73 16.44 -4.65
N ASP A 26 -10.95 16.69 -4.15
CA ASP A 26 -11.44 18.02 -3.80
C ASP A 26 -11.09 18.38 -2.36
N LEU A 27 -10.43 19.53 -2.18
CA LEU A 27 -10.01 20.00 -0.86
C LEU A 27 -11.20 20.34 0.05
N LYS A 28 -12.32 20.82 -0.51
CA LYS A 28 -13.51 21.13 0.31
C LYS A 28 -14.11 19.84 0.89
N ALA A 29 -14.26 18.80 0.07
CA ALA A 29 -14.68 17.48 0.55
C ALA A 29 -13.71 16.91 1.61
N ILE A 30 -12.40 17.05 1.41
CA ILE A 30 -11.39 16.60 2.39
C ILE A 30 -11.55 17.34 3.72
N ALA A 31 -11.74 18.67 3.69
CA ALA A 31 -11.93 19.47 4.89
C ALA A 31 -13.20 19.08 5.67
N LEU A 32 -14.18 18.50 5.00
CA LEU A 32 -15.39 17.93 5.60
C LEU A 32 -15.25 16.45 6.00
N GLY A 33 -14.03 15.90 5.93
CA GLY A 33 -13.71 14.56 6.42
C GLY A 33 -13.89 13.43 5.41
N SER A 34 -14.02 13.71 4.10
CA SER A 34 -14.32 12.67 3.10
C SER A 34 -13.31 11.52 3.02
N LEU A 35 -12.10 11.69 3.54
CA LEU A 35 -11.05 10.66 3.59
C LEU A 35 -11.03 9.89 4.91
N VAL A 36 -11.53 10.48 5.99
CA VAL A 36 -11.52 9.85 7.31
C VAL A 36 -12.52 8.70 7.31
N GLY A 37 -12.11 7.54 7.82
CA GLY A 37 -12.95 6.36 7.84
C GLY A 37 -13.00 5.59 6.51
N GLN A 38 -12.37 6.09 5.44
CA GLN A 38 -12.24 5.29 4.21
C GLN A 38 -11.49 3.99 4.52
N ILE A 39 -12.06 2.88 4.06
CA ILE A 39 -11.49 1.55 4.24
C ILE A 39 -10.86 1.11 2.92
N ARG A 40 -9.65 0.58 2.99
CA ARG A 40 -8.99 -0.09 1.87
C ARG A 40 -8.68 -1.52 2.25
N ASP A 41 -8.82 -2.41 1.27
CA ASP A 41 -8.35 -3.79 1.38
C ASP A 41 -6.92 -3.86 0.84
N GLN A 42 -6.04 -4.59 1.54
CA GLN A 42 -4.63 -4.70 1.19
C GLN A 42 -4.11 -6.09 1.58
N VAL A 43 -3.29 -6.68 0.70
CA VAL A 43 -2.47 -7.85 1.04
C VAL A 43 -1.18 -7.37 1.69
N VAL A 44 -0.87 -7.88 2.87
CA VAL A 44 0.38 -7.62 3.58
C VAL A 44 1.24 -8.87 3.52
N GLU A 45 2.47 -8.72 3.03
CA GLU A 45 3.48 -9.79 2.97
C GLU A 45 4.46 -9.63 4.14
N PHE A 46 4.83 -10.74 4.78
CA PHE A 46 5.77 -10.77 5.89
C PHE A 46 6.56 -12.07 5.90
N PHE A 47 7.73 -12.08 6.55
CA PHE A 47 8.57 -13.26 6.65
C PHE A 47 8.24 -14.07 7.90
N HIS A 48 8.06 -15.38 7.75
CA HIS A 48 7.85 -16.32 8.85
C HIS A 48 8.44 -17.69 8.47
N ASP A 49 9.18 -18.31 9.40
CA ASP A 49 9.74 -19.67 9.26
C ASP A 49 10.46 -19.98 7.93
N GLY A 50 11.21 -18.99 7.40
CA GLY A 50 11.98 -19.18 6.17
C GLY A 50 11.21 -18.84 4.88
N ALA A 51 9.93 -18.51 4.99
CA ALA A 51 9.05 -18.23 3.86
C ALA A 51 8.45 -16.82 3.93
N VAL A 52 8.03 -16.33 2.75
CA VAL A 52 7.18 -15.14 2.66
C VAL A 52 5.73 -15.60 2.76
N GLU A 53 5.06 -15.15 3.80
CA GLU A 53 3.64 -15.35 4.05
C GLU A 53 2.86 -14.09 3.69
N SER A 54 1.57 -14.24 3.41
CA SER A 54 0.68 -13.14 3.06
C SER A 54 -0.64 -13.21 3.83
N VAL A 55 -1.14 -12.05 4.25
CA VAL A 55 -2.45 -11.94 4.91
C VAL A 55 -3.25 -10.78 4.33
N ASP A 56 -4.54 -11.01 4.13
CA ASP A 56 -5.50 -9.97 3.76
C ASP A 56 -5.86 -9.13 4.98
N VAL A 57 -5.81 -7.81 4.85
CA VAL A 57 -6.22 -6.86 5.88
C VAL A 57 -7.12 -5.78 5.32
N ARG A 58 -8.00 -5.25 6.17
CA ARG A 58 -8.82 -4.07 5.88
C ARG A 58 -8.38 -2.93 6.78
N ILE A 59 -8.00 -1.81 6.18
CA ILE A 59 -7.38 -0.69 6.88
C ILE A 59 -8.28 0.54 6.75
N LYS A 60 -8.78 1.01 7.89
CA LYS A 60 -9.52 2.26 8.03
C LYS A 60 -8.55 3.44 8.14
N GLN A 61 -8.77 4.48 7.33
CA GLN A 61 -8.01 5.72 7.40
C GLN A 61 -8.35 6.50 8.68
N LEU A 62 -7.40 6.58 9.59
CA LEU A 62 -7.54 7.35 10.82
C LEU A 62 -7.42 8.85 10.58
N SER A 63 -8.06 9.63 11.44
CA SER A 63 -7.98 11.10 11.42
C SER A 63 -6.64 11.59 11.98
N PHE A 64 -6.25 12.82 11.62
CA PHE A 64 -5.06 13.46 12.19
C PHE A 64 -5.12 13.56 13.72
N ALA A 65 -6.28 13.87 14.29
CA ALA A 65 -6.49 13.95 15.74
C ALA A 65 -6.24 12.61 16.45
N THR A 66 -6.45 11.49 15.76
CA THR A 66 -6.14 10.16 16.28
C THR A 66 -4.67 9.81 16.12
N THR A 67 -4.05 10.15 14.98
CA THR A 67 -2.69 9.74 14.65
C THR A 67 -1.61 10.63 15.27
N GLU A 68 -1.86 11.92 15.46
CA GLU A 68 -0.85 12.86 15.98
C GLU A 68 -0.36 12.47 17.39
N PRO A 69 -1.24 12.14 18.37
CA PRO A 69 -0.78 11.72 19.68
C PRO A 69 0.05 10.44 19.65
N LEU A 70 -0.33 9.48 18.79
CA LEU A 70 0.42 8.24 18.58
C LEU A 70 1.80 8.54 18.00
N TYR A 71 1.89 9.40 17.00
CA TYR A 71 3.15 9.80 16.38
C TYR A 71 4.07 10.53 17.38
N THR A 72 3.51 11.44 18.17
CA THR A 72 4.24 12.15 19.21
C THR A 72 4.79 11.21 20.29
N ARG A 73 4.01 10.19 20.70
CA ARG A 73 4.44 9.15 21.64
C ARG A 73 5.52 8.24 21.04
N LEU A 74 5.33 7.80 19.79
CA LEU A 74 6.33 7.00 19.06
C LEU A 74 7.69 7.72 18.99
N ASN A 75 7.70 9.02 18.67
CA ASN A 75 8.93 9.82 18.60
C ASN A 75 9.61 10.04 19.96
N LYS A 76 8.87 9.84 21.06
CA LYS A 76 9.42 9.84 22.42
C LYS A 76 9.92 8.46 22.86
N GLY A 77 9.85 7.47 21.97
CA GLY A 77 10.29 6.10 22.24
C GLY A 77 9.24 5.21 22.89
N GLU A 78 7.97 5.63 22.93
CA GLU A 78 6.89 4.78 23.43
C GLU A 78 6.44 3.76 22.37
N ASP A 79 6.21 2.52 22.80
CA ASP A 79 5.64 1.49 21.92
C ASP A 79 4.12 1.68 21.77
N VAL A 80 3.74 2.30 20.66
CA VAL A 80 2.36 2.53 20.24
C VAL A 80 1.93 1.66 19.07
N VAL A 81 2.79 0.74 18.59
CA VAL A 81 2.55 0.01 17.33
C VAL A 81 1.27 -0.81 17.42
N ALA A 82 1.10 -1.58 18.50
CA ALA A 82 -0.09 -2.41 18.71
C ALA A 82 -1.37 -1.58 18.85
N GLU A 83 -1.29 -0.43 19.53
CA GLU A 83 -2.41 0.50 19.70
C GLU A 83 -2.85 1.05 18.34
N TRP A 84 -1.90 1.47 17.50
CA TRP A 84 -2.18 2.00 16.18
C TRP A 84 -2.79 0.95 15.25
N ILE A 85 -2.23 -0.27 15.25
CA ILE A 85 -2.78 -1.39 14.47
C ILE A 85 -4.23 -1.68 14.88
N ALA A 86 -4.52 -1.79 16.18
CA ALA A 86 -5.85 -2.08 16.70
C ALA A 86 -6.89 -1.00 16.34
N LEU A 87 -6.47 0.27 16.27
CA LEU A 87 -7.35 1.36 15.84
C LEU A 87 -7.65 1.34 14.34
N ALA A 88 -6.70 0.88 13.53
CA ALA A 88 -6.77 0.99 12.07
C ALA A 88 -7.33 -0.27 11.39
N LEU A 89 -7.10 -1.46 11.94
CA LEU A 89 -7.62 -2.70 11.36
C LEU A 89 -9.10 -2.88 11.67
N VAL A 90 -9.88 -3.18 10.63
CA VAL A 90 -11.33 -3.31 10.72
C VAL A 90 -11.83 -4.62 10.12
N ASP A 91 -13.00 -5.03 10.56
CA ASP A 91 -13.69 -6.24 10.12
C ASP A 91 -14.48 -6.01 8.82
N GLU A 92 -15.30 -6.98 8.41
CA GLU A 92 -16.20 -6.86 7.26
C GLU A 92 -17.21 -5.71 7.39
N ASN A 93 -17.56 -5.32 8.62
CA ASN A 93 -18.53 -4.28 8.97
C ASN A 93 -17.88 -2.88 9.10
N GLY A 94 -16.56 -2.80 9.12
CA GLY A 94 -15.81 -1.54 9.33
C GLY A 94 -15.56 -1.21 10.81
N GLU A 95 -15.90 -2.12 11.70
CA GLU A 95 -15.66 -2.02 13.14
C GLU A 95 -14.25 -2.52 13.47
N ASN A 96 -13.67 -2.06 14.58
CA ASN A 96 -12.31 -2.44 14.94
C ASN A 96 -12.21 -3.96 15.13
N TYR A 97 -11.30 -4.59 14.39
CA TYR A 97 -11.20 -6.05 14.30
C TYR A 97 -10.45 -6.67 15.48
N LEU A 98 -9.48 -5.93 16.04
CA LEU A 98 -8.60 -6.41 17.11
C LEU A 98 -8.53 -5.39 18.23
N VAL A 99 -8.25 -5.89 19.45
CA VAL A 99 -7.82 -5.06 20.57
C VAL A 99 -6.29 -5.05 20.68
N LYS A 100 -5.74 -4.04 21.35
CA LYS A 100 -4.30 -3.84 21.52
C LYS A 100 -3.60 -5.09 22.05
N GLU A 101 -4.20 -5.74 23.05
CA GLU A 101 -3.64 -6.91 23.74
C GLU A 101 -3.49 -8.09 22.78
N GLN A 102 -4.44 -8.29 21.87
CA GLN A 102 -4.35 -9.36 20.87
C GLN A 102 -3.19 -9.14 19.92
N VAL A 103 -2.94 -7.89 19.52
CA VAL A 103 -1.78 -7.56 18.68
C VAL A 103 -0.49 -7.81 19.45
N GLN A 104 -0.39 -7.34 20.70
CA GLN A 104 0.82 -7.50 21.52
C GLN A 104 1.16 -8.97 21.81
N GLN A 105 0.15 -9.82 22.00
CA GLN A 105 0.35 -11.21 22.43
C GLN A 105 0.47 -12.19 21.26
N ASN A 106 -0.22 -11.92 20.15
CA ASN A 106 -0.38 -12.92 19.09
C ASN A 106 0.33 -12.55 17.78
N PHE A 107 0.78 -11.30 17.60
CA PHE A 107 1.50 -10.94 16.38
C PHE A 107 2.99 -11.20 16.59
N THR A 108 3.60 -11.86 15.60
CA THR A 108 5.05 -11.88 15.49
C THR A 108 5.54 -10.47 15.16
N GLN A 109 6.80 -10.18 15.49
CA GLN A 109 7.41 -8.89 15.17
C GLN A 109 7.38 -8.58 13.65
N SER A 110 7.57 -9.60 12.81
CA SER A 110 7.54 -9.44 11.35
C SER A 110 6.15 -9.06 10.84
N LEU A 111 5.10 -9.72 11.34
CA LEU A 111 3.72 -9.39 10.99
C LEU A 111 3.33 -7.99 11.49
N ALA A 112 3.64 -7.67 12.75
CA ALA A 112 3.33 -6.36 13.32
C ALA A 112 3.98 -5.23 12.53
N SER A 113 5.26 -5.39 12.16
CA SER A 113 5.98 -4.41 11.33
C SER A 113 5.34 -4.23 9.95
N ALA A 114 5.02 -5.35 9.27
CA ALA A 114 4.44 -5.32 7.93
C ALA A 114 3.05 -4.63 7.93
N VAL A 115 2.20 -4.98 8.90
CA VAL A 115 0.88 -4.36 9.06
C VAL A 115 1.02 -2.88 9.44
N PHE A 116 1.93 -2.53 10.34
CA PHE A 116 2.16 -1.13 10.73
C PHE A 116 2.63 -0.26 9.55
N ASN A 117 3.53 -0.78 8.71
CA ASN A 117 3.97 -0.11 7.49
C ASN A 117 2.82 0.09 6.49
N ALA A 118 1.91 -0.87 6.41
CA ALA A 118 0.69 -0.73 5.61
C ALA A 118 -0.24 0.34 6.19
N VAL A 119 -0.49 0.32 7.50
CA VAL A 119 -1.35 1.29 8.22
C VAL A 119 -0.85 2.71 8.05
N THR A 120 0.44 2.94 8.26
CA THR A 120 1.09 4.27 8.17
C THR A 120 1.34 4.72 6.73
N GLY A 121 1.15 3.85 5.74
CA GLY A 121 1.42 4.14 4.33
C GLY A 121 2.92 4.16 3.97
N LEU A 122 3.80 3.76 4.89
CA LEU A 122 5.24 3.68 4.65
C LEU A 122 5.58 2.67 3.56
N ASP A 123 4.86 1.54 3.50
CA ASP A 123 5.06 0.53 2.46
C ASP A 123 4.86 1.10 1.03
N ALA A 124 3.79 1.88 0.83
CA ALA A 124 3.52 2.52 -0.45
C ALA A 124 4.62 3.55 -0.82
N ALA A 125 5.11 4.31 0.16
CA ALA A 125 6.19 5.26 -0.05
C ALA A 125 7.50 4.57 -0.45
N LEU A 126 7.84 3.46 0.21
CA LEU A 126 9.02 2.66 -0.10
C LEU A 126 8.93 2.04 -1.51
N LYS A 127 7.79 1.46 -1.87
CA LYS A 127 7.53 0.90 -3.21
C LYS A 127 7.64 1.96 -4.31
N LEU A 128 7.10 3.16 -4.07
CA LEU A 128 7.23 4.29 -5.01
C LEU A 128 8.68 4.75 -5.17
N ALA A 129 9.45 4.82 -4.08
CA ALA A 129 10.86 5.16 -4.13
C ALA A 129 11.67 4.12 -4.93
N GLN A 130 11.44 2.83 -4.68
CA GLN A 130 12.08 1.73 -5.39
C GLN A 130 11.72 1.71 -6.89
N GLY A 131 10.44 1.90 -7.24
CA GLY A 131 9.98 1.94 -8.63
C GLY A 131 10.54 3.14 -9.42
N LYS A 132 10.76 4.29 -8.75
CA LYS A 132 11.45 5.44 -9.34
C LYS A 132 12.94 5.15 -9.59
N MET A 133 13.61 4.46 -8.67
CA MET A 133 15.02 4.06 -8.88
C MET A 133 15.16 3.03 -10.01
N ALA A 134 14.28 2.05 -10.10
CA ALA A 134 14.30 1.04 -11.16
C ALA A 134 14.02 1.61 -12.56
N SER A 135 13.20 2.67 -12.66
CA SER A 135 12.92 3.35 -13.93
C SER A 135 14.05 4.31 -14.36
N GLN A 136 14.78 4.93 -13.41
CA GLN A 136 15.97 5.74 -13.71
C GLN A 136 17.21 4.92 -14.08
N GLN A 137 17.31 3.67 -13.61
CA GLN A 137 18.42 2.78 -14.01
C GLN A 137 18.29 2.33 -15.47
N LYS A 138 17.06 2.13 -15.98
CA LYS A 138 16.81 1.77 -17.38
C LYS A 138 17.11 2.88 -18.37
N THR A 139 17.15 4.15 -17.96
CA THR A 139 17.50 5.26 -18.84
C THR A 139 19.01 5.52 -18.96
N ASN A 140 19.82 4.96 -18.06
CA ASN A 140 21.29 5.16 -18.06
C ASN A 140 22.07 3.99 -18.67
N SER A 141 21.43 2.87 -19.03
CA SER A 141 22.09 1.73 -19.70
C SER A 141 22.05 1.83 -21.24
N GLY A 142 21.59 2.95 -21.79
CA GLY A 142 21.41 3.17 -23.23
C GLY A 142 22.29 4.24 -23.84
N VAL A 143 23.31 4.75 -23.13
CA VAL A 143 24.26 5.72 -23.69
C VAL A 143 25.69 5.32 -23.34
N SER A 144 26.38 4.86 -24.39
CA SER A 144 27.83 4.66 -24.58
C SER A 144 28.48 3.42 -23.96
#